data_AF-A0A543FT61-F1
#
_entry.id   AF-A0A543FT61-F1
#
_cell.length_a   1.000
_cell.length_b   1.000
_cell.length_c   1.000
_cell.angle_alpha   90.00
_cell.angle_beta   90.00
_cell.angle_gamma   90.00
#
_symmetry.space_group_name_H-M   'P 1'
#
loop_
_entity.id
_entity.type
_entity.pdbx_description
1 polymer ?
#
loop_
_entity_poly.entity_id
_entity_poly.type
_entity_poly.pdbx_seq_one_letter_code
_entity_poly.pdbx_strand_id
1 'polypeptide(L)'
;MIRSVDPRLPPDVLFLLWAMGHGDEVAVVDSCYLVGQDGQLRGTVVQMGGADILQAVRAVLSAVQLDTSFVADPVRQVEHAESGPSCEVRRAVQVEVDDALGFRCSIAAVPHREFHEQVRNCYGLILTGDAREQGNFILRKGLDVTPSSVLSPNGQRSP
;
A
#
# COMPACT_ATOMS: atom_id res chain seq x y z
N MET A 1 21.24 -6.36 -5.19
CA MET A 1 19.92 -6.72 -5.75
C MET A 1 19.57 -8.14 -5.32
N ILE A 2 18.37 -8.35 -4.82
CA ILE A 2 17.81 -9.67 -4.53
C ILE A 2 17.04 -10.12 -5.77
N ARG A 3 17.14 -11.39 -6.16
CA ARG A 3 16.40 -11.93 -7.31
C ARG A 3 14.91 -11.96 -6.98
N SER A 4 14.06 -11.58 -7.93
CA SER A 4 12.59 -11.67 -7.83
C SER A 4 11.88 -10.67 -6.91
N VAL A 5 12.51 -9.54 -6.58
CA VAL A 5 11.88 -8.42 -5.83
C VAL A 5 12.00 -7.14 -6.67
N ASP A 6 10.99 -6.26 -6.64
CA ASP A 6 11.09 -4.96 -7.32
C ASP A 6 12.31 -4.19 -6.76
N PRO A 7 13.28 -3.80 -7.62
CA PRO A 7 14.51 -3.18 -7.16
C PRO A 7 14.32 -1.79 -6.56
N ARG A 8 13.14 -1.19 -6.70
CA ARG A 8 12.80 0.09 -6.07
C ARG A 8 12.54 -0.07 -4.59
N LEU A 9 12.17 -1.26 -4.09
CA LEU A 9 11.90 -1.51 -2.67
C LEU A 9 13.21 -1.50 -1.88
N PRO A 10 13.46 -0.46 -1.06
CA PRO A 10 14.64 -0.42 -0.21
C PRO A 10 14.55 -1.49 0.88
N PRO A 11 15.68 -1.91 1.49
CA PRO A 11 15.71 -2.93 2.54
C PRO A 11 14.74 -2.64 3.69
N ASP A 12 14.63 -1.38 4.11
CA ASP A 12 13.76 -0.98 5.22
C ASP A 12 12.27 -1.10 4.87
N VAL A 13 11.89 -0.81 3.62
CA VAL A 13 10.51 -1.03 3.14
C VAL A 13 10.21 -2.52 3.06
N LEU A 14 11.14 -3.34 2.56
CA LEU A 14 10.97 -4.80 2.54
C LEU A 14 10.80 -5.37 3.93
N PHE A 15 11.61 -4.91 4.89
CA PHE A 15 11.49 -5.32 6.28
C PHE A 15 10.13 -4.92 6.87
N LEU A 16 9.70 -3.67 6.64
CA LEU A 16 8.38 -3.19 7.05
C LEU A 16 7.25 -4.08 6.50
N LEU A 17 7.21 -4.28 5.19
CA LEU A 17 6.17 -5.09 4.52
C LEU A 17 6.19 -6.56 4.96
N TRP A 18 7.38 -7.10 5.25
CA TRP A 18 7.54 -8.47 5.73
C TRP A 18 7.04 -8.62 7.18
N ALA A 19 7.32 -7.64 8.04
CA ALA A 19 6.92 -7.64 9.44
C ALA A 19 5.41 -7.41 9.67
N MET A 20 4.72 -6.81 8.70
CA MET A 20 3.26 -6.66 8.73
C MET A 20 2.55 -8.02 8.74
N GLY A 21 1.59 -8.19 9.64
CA GLY A 21 0.63 -9.28 9.65
C GLY A 21 -0.54 -9.06 8.69
N HIS A 22 -1.47 -10.02 8.66
CA HIS A 22 -2.74 -9.83 7.98
C HIS A 22 -3.58 -8.77 8.71
N GLY A 23 -4.18 -7.87 7.93
CA GLY A 23 -4.99 -6.77 8.44
C GLY A 23 -4.18 -5.54 8.84
N ASP A 24 -2.84 -5.64 8.89
CA ASP A 24 -1.98 -4.48 9.06
C ASP A 24 -2.02 -3.59 7.81
N GLU A 25 -1.89 -2.30 8.06
CA GLU A 25 -2.03 -1.26 7.04
C GLU A 25 -0.73 -0.48 6.91
N VAL A 26 -0.38 -0.12 5.68
CA VAL A 26 0.77 0.73 5.37
C VAL A 26 0.32 1.93 4.57
N ALA A 27 0.76 3.11 5.00
CA ALA A 27 0.53 4.34 4.24
C ALA A 27 1.66 4.54 3.23
N VAL A 28 1.33 4.88 1.99
CA VAL A 28 2.27 5.34 0.96
C VAL A 28 1.96 6.81 0.70
N VAL A 29 2.91 7.69 1.00
CA VAL A 29 2.66 9.13 1.04
C VAL A 29 3.66 9.93 0.21
N ASP A 30 3.22 11.10 -0.26
CA ASP A 30 4.00 12.06 -1.03
C ASP A 30 5.08 12.74 -0.16
N SER A 31 6.04 13.39 -0.80
CA SER A 31 7.17 14.06 -0.12
C SER A 31 6.75 15.29 0.71
N CYS A 32 5.54 15.80 0.51
CA CYS A 32 4.99 16.94 1.24
C CYS A 32 4.24 16.50 2.51
N TYR A 33 4.03 15.20 2.71
CA TYR A 33 3.31 14.67 3.87
C TYR A 33 4.06 14.96 5.17
N LEU A 34 3.51 15.87 5.97
CA LEU A 34 4.11 16.34 7.22
C LEU A 34 3.80 15.39 8.38
N VAL A 35 4.57 14.31 8.49
CA VAL A 35 4.47 13.31 9.57
C VAL A 35 4.35 13.93 10.97
N GLY A 36 5.07 15.02 11.24
CA GLY A 36 5.05 15.68 12.56
C GLY A 36 3.81 16.54 12.86
N GLN A 37 3.06 16.98 11.85
CA GLN A 37 1.83 17.76 12.06
C GLN A 37 0.62 16.87 12.42
N ASP A 38 0.73 15.57 12.15
CA ASP A 38 -0.27 14.57 12.50
C ASP A 38 -0.09 13.98 13.90
N GLY A 39 0.83 14.51 14.70
CA GLY A 39 1.17 13.93 16.00
C GLY A 39 2.00 12.65 15.86
N GLN A 40 2.03 11.84 16.92
CA GLN A 40 2.92 10.68 16.98
C GLN A 40 2.33 9.52 16.19
N LEU A 41 2.97 9.16 15.07
CA LEU A 41 2.68 7.89 14.38
C LEU A 41 2.94 6.72 15.31
N ARG A 42 2.06 5.72 15.28
CA ARG A 42 2.30 4.44 15.96
C ARG A 42 3.32 3.58 15.23
N GLY A 43 3.34 3.68 13.91
CA GLY A 43 4.17 2.87 13.02
C GLY A 43 5.55 3.44 12.73
N THR A 44 6.35 2.65 12.00
CA THR A 44 7.69 3.06 11.54
C THR A 44 7.60 3.88 10.25
N VAL A 45 8.41 4.95 10.15
CA VAL A 45 8.56 5.72 8.91
C VAL A 45 9.80 5.25 8.16
N VAL A 46 9.62 4.86 6.91
CA VAL A 46 10.70 4.43 6.01
C VAL A 46 10.67 5.26 4.72
N GLN A 47 11.83 5.40 4.09
CA GLN A 47 12.00 6.26 2.91
C GLN A 47 12.08 5.44 1.62
N MET A 48 11.40 5.91 0.58
CA MET A 48 11.45 5.41 -0.79
C MET A 48 11.56 6.58 -1.77
N GLY A 49 12.47 7.52 -1.48
CA GLY A 49 12.58 8.83 -2.16
C GLY A 49 12.92 8.79 -3.66
N GLY A 50 13.31 7.63 -4.21
CA GLY A 50 13.58 7.47 -5.64
C GLY A 50 12.35 7.12 -6.48
N ALA A 51 11.19 6.94 -5.87
CA ALA A 51 9.95 6.55 -6.53
C ALA A 51 8.87 7.62 -6.37
N ASP A 52 8.06 7.80 -7.41
CA ASP A 52 6.77 8.48 -7.30
C ASP A 52 5.72 7.56 -6.64
N ILE A 53 4.53 8.10 -6.33
CA ILE A 53 3.46 7.34 -5.67
C ILE A 53 3.06 6.10 -6.46
N LEU A 54 2.92 6.22 -7.79
CA LEU A 54 2.49 5.11 -8.64
C LEU A 54 3.51 3.98 -8.61
N GLN A 55 4.79 4.33 -8.74
CA GLN A 55 5.91 3.40 -8.67
C GLN A 55 6.02 2.74 -7.29
N ALA A 56 5.81 3.51 -6.22
CA ALA A 56 5.82 2.99 -4.86
C ALA A 56 4.66 2.01 -4.63
N VAL A 57 3.43 2.36 -5.01
CA VAL A 57 2.28 1.47 -4.89
C VAL A 57 2.47 0.20 -5.71
N ARG A 58 2.87 0.31 -6.98
CA ARG A 58 3.18 -0.87 -7.82
C ARG A 58 4.23 -1.78 -7.16
N ALA A 59 5.30 -1.20 -6.64
CA ALA A 59 6.35 -1.94 -5.97
C ALA A 59 5.82 -2.63 -4.70
N VAL A 60 5.02 -1.95 -3.88
CA VAL A 60 4.39 -2.54 -2.69
C VAL A 60 3.47 -3.71 -3.10
N LEU A 61 2.61 -3.53 -4.10
CA LEU A 61 1.71 -4.58 -4.61
C LEU A 61 2.46 -5.80 -5.18
N SER A 62 3.70 -5.63 -5.64
CA SER A 62 4.55 -6.76 -6.05
C SER A 62 5.03 -7.64 -4.88
N ALA A 63 4.97 -7.12 -3.65
CA ALA A 63 5.49 -7.77 -2.45
C ALA A 63 4.39 -8.18 -1.44
N VAL A 64 3.20 -7.57 -1.50
CA VAL A 64 2.08 -7.88 -0.59
C VAL A 64 0.77 -8.08 -1.36
N GLN A 65 -0.04 -9.01 -0.89
CA GLN A 65 -1.43 -9.15 -1.34
C GLN A 65 -2.34 -8.20 -0.55
N LEU A 66 -3.41 -7.72 -1.18
CA LEU A 66 -4.40 -6.84 -0.53
C LEU A 66 -5.49 -7.66 0.17
N ASP A 67 -6.07 -7.11 1.23
CA ASP A 67 -7.11 -7.77 2.02
C ASP A 67 -8.51 -7.69 1.38
N THR A 68 -8.72 -8.39 0.27
CA THR A 68 -10.00 -8.33 -0.47
C THR A 68 -11.08 -9.26 0.08
N SER A 69 -10.74 -10.15 1.03
CA SER A 69 -11.67 -11.15 1.57
C SER A 69 -12.32 -10.75 2.89
N PHE A 70 -11.67 -9.89 3.68
CA PHE A 70 -12.15 -9.51 5.01
C PHE A 70 -12.62 -8.06 5.09
N VAL A 71 -12.26 -7.22 4.12
CA VAL A 71 -12.74 -5.83 4.02
C VAL A 71 -13.21 -5.49 2.61
N ALA A 72 -14.17 -4.55 2.53
CA ALA A 72 -14.64 -4.01 1.27
C ALA A 72 -13.61 -3.05 0.63
N ASP A 73 -12.87 -2.32 1.47
CA ASP A 73 -12.02 -1.20 1.07
C ASP A 73 -10.56 -1.41 1.49
N PRO A 74 -9.83 -2.37 0.86
CA PRO A 74 -8.43 -2.65 1.21
C PRO A 74 -7.46 -1.59 0.71
N VAL A 75 -7.90 -0.71 -0.20
CA VAL A 75 -7.13 0.44 -0.69
C VAL A 75 -7.95 1.69 -0.48
N ARG A 76 -7.35 2.68 0.17
CA ARG A 76 -8.00 3.95 0.51
C ARG A 76 -7.13 5.11 0.10
N GLN A 77 -7.77 6.19 -0.36
CA GLN A 77 -7.12 7.44 -0.69
C GLN A 77 -7.84 8.58 0.04
N VAL A 78 -7.13 9.64 0.38
CA VAL A 78 -7.78 10.89 0.77
C VAL A 78 -8.67 11.41 -0.38
N GLU A 79 -9.83 11.95 0.00
CA GLU A 79 -10.81 12.56 -0.90
C GLU A 79 -10.20 13.78 -1.59
N HIS A 80 -10.34 13.83 -2.93
CA HIS A 80 -9.84 14.93 -3.76
C HIS A 80 -10.87 15.27 -4.84
N ALA A 81 -10.68 16.43 -5.46
CA ALA A 81 -11.43 16.83 -6.64
C ALA A 81 -11.37 15.78 -7.75
N GLU A 82 -12.47 15.67 -8.51
CA GLU A 82 -12.62 14.72 -9.63
C GLU A 82 -11.87 15.13 -10.91
N SER A 83 -11.01 16.15 -10.82
CA SER A 83 -10.17 16.64 -11.90
C SER A 83 -8.80 17.11 -11.38
N GLY A 84 -7.81 17.16 -12.28
CA GLY A 84 -6.45 17.58 -11.97
C GLY A 84 -5.48 16.41 -11.68
N PRO A 85 -4.23 16.73 -11.30
CA PRO A 85 -3.15 15.75 -11.20
C PRO A 85 -3.44 14.57 -10.25
N SER A 86 -4.09 14.82 -9.10
CA SER A 86 -4.42 13.78 -8.13
C SER A 86 -5.44 12.77 -8.67
N CYS A 87 -6.32 13.20 -9.57
CA CYS A 87 -7.27 12.32 -10.27
C CYS A 87 -6.55 11.41 -11.28
N GLU A 88 -5.53 11.91 -11.99
CA GLU A 88 -4.70 11.11 -12.90
C GLU A 88 -3.91 10.05 -12.13
N VAL A 89 -3.31 10.42 -10.99
CA VAL A 89 -2.60 9.48 -10.11
C VAL A 89 -3.56 8.41 -9.58
N ARG A 90 -4.75 8.78 -9.10
CA ARG A 90 -5.78 7.83 -8.67
C ARG A 90 -6.13 6.83 -9.76
N ARG A 91 -6.37 7.30 -10.99
CA ARG A 91 -6.69 6.41 -12.12
C ARG A 91 -5.55 5.47 -12.46
N ALA A 92 -4.30 5.94 -12.42
CA ALA A 92 -3.15 5.09 -12.66
C ALA A 92 -2.99 4.03 -11.56
N VAL A 93 -3.11 4.42 -10.30
CA VAL A 93 -3.07 3.49 -9.15
C VAL A 93 -4.22 2.49 -9.21
N GLN A 94 -5.42 2.90 -9.61
CA GLN A 94 -6.55 2.00 -9.80
C GLN A 94 -6.24 0.88 -10.80
N VAL A 95 -5.55 1.19 -11.91
CA VAL A 95 -5.12 0.18 -12.88
C VAL A 95 -4.14 -0.81 -12.25
N GLU A 96 -3.15 -0.33 -11.48
CA GLU A 96 -2.19 -1.20 -10.80
C GLU A 96 -2.86 -2.13 -9.76
N VAL A 97 -3.83 -1.60 -9.02
CA VAL A 97 -4.61 -2.38 -8.05
C VAL A 97 -5.43 -3.46 -8.76
N ASP A 98 -6.13 -3.09 -9.84
CA ASP A 98 -6.93 -4.03 -10.61
C ASP A 98 -6.06 -5.13 -11.25
N ASP A 99 -4.90 -4.76 -11.78
CA ASP A 99 -3.94 -5.68 -12.40
C ASP A 99 -3.31 -6.63 -11.37
N ALA A 100 -2.95 -6.12 -10.18
CA ALA A 100 -2.40 -6.93 -9.10
C ALA A 100 -3.40 -7.96 -8.55
N LEU A 101 -4.69 -7.61 -8.56
CA LEU A 101 -5.77 -8.48 -8.07
C LEU A 101 -6.36 -9.39 -9.14
N GLY A 102 -6.25 -9.02 -10.42
CA GLY A 102 -6.93 -9.70 -11.52
C GLY A 102 -8.44 -9.42 -11.61
N PHE A 103 -8.95 -8.47 -10.83
CA PHE A 103 -10.34 -8.00 -10.85
C PHE A 103 -10.45 -6.56 -10.36
N ARG A 104 -11.58 -5.91 -10.68
CA ARG A 104 -11.88 -4.53 -10.27
C ARG A 104 -12.00 -4.43 -8.74
N CYS A 105 -11.15 -3.63 -8.11
CA CYS A 105 -11.23 -3.30 -6.68
C CYS A 105 -11.20 -1.78 -6.49
N SER A 106 -12.37 -1.17 -6.29
CA SER A 106 -12.50 0.28 -6.17
C SER A 106 -11.68 0.83 -5.01
N ILE A 107 -10.89 1.87 -5.28
CA ILE A 107 -10.22 2.64 -4.24
C ILE A 107 -11.25 3.51 -3.52
N ALA A 108 -11.39 3.34 -2.21
CA ALA A 108 -12.32 4.14 -1.42
C ALA A 108 -11.75 5.53 -1.11
N ALA A 109 -12.59 6.56 -1.28
CA ALA A 109 -12.27 7.92 -0.90
C ALA A 109 -12.61 8.15 0.58
N VAL A 110 -11.65 8.70 1.33
CA VAL A 110 -11.79 8.95 2.77
C VAL A 110 -11.66 10.46 3.03
N PRO A 111 -12.53 11.07 3.84
CA PRO A 111 -12.40 12.47 4.20
C PRO A 111 -11.01 12.79 4.77
N HIS A 112 -10.44 13.93 4.40
CA HIS A 112 -9.05 14.29 4.73
C HIS A 112 -8.69 14.05 6.21
N ARG A 113 -9.54 14.49 7.14
CA ARG A 113 -9.28 14.30 8.57
C ARG A 113 -9.22 12.81 8.96
N GLU A 114 -10.18 12.03 8.50
CA GLU A 114 -10.27 10.59 8.80
C GLU A 114 -9.09 9.83 8.20
N PHE A 115 -8.64 10.22 7.01
CA PHE A 115 -7.47 9.63 6.37
C PHE A 115 -6.22 9.81 7.24
N HIS A 116 -5.97 11.02 7.72
CA HIS A 116 -4.83 11.30 8.60
C HIS A 116 -4.93 10.56 9.94
N GLU A 117 -6.14 10.39 10.49
CA GLU A 117 -6.36 9.56 11.68
C GLU A 117 -6.06 8.07 11.40
N GLN A 118 -6.39 7.55 10.21
CA GLN A 118 -6.04 6.19 9.80
C GLN A 118 -4.53 6.01 9.58
N VAL A 119 -3.86 6.97 8.93
CA VAL A 119 -2.39 6.93 8.73
C VAL A 119 -1.65 6.79 10.05
N ARG A 120 -2.10 7.49 11.12
CA ARG A 120 -1.50 7.38 12.47
C ARG A 120 -1.57 5.98 13.07
N ASN A 121 -2.57 5.20 12.65
CA ASN A 121 -2.79 3.83 13.10
C ASN A 121 -2.18 2.76 12.19
N CYS A 122 -1.63 3.16 11.04
CA CYS A 122 -0.91 2.24 10.16
C CYS A 122 0.32 1.65 10.87
N TYR A 123 0.65 0.41 10.51
CA TYR A 123 1.84 -0.31 10.97
C TYR A 123 3.14 0.42 10.56
N GLY A 124 3.10 1.09 9.41
CA GLY A 124 4.14 2.02 9.01
C GLY A 124 3.72 2.93 7.87
N LEU A 125 4.64 3.81 7.53
CA LEU A 125 4.49 4.82 6.50
C LEU A 125 5.72 4.79 5.59
N ILE A 126 5.48 4.77 4.29
CA ILE A 126 6.49 4.82 3.24
C ILE A 126 6.43 6.23 2.64
N LEU A 127 7.47 7.03 2.90
CA LEU A 127 7.61 8.38 2.34
C LEU A 127 8.27 8.29 0.97
N THR A 128 7.55 8.72 -0.06
CA THR A 128 8.01 8.70 -1.46
C THR A 128 8.73 10.00 -1.84
N GLY A 129 9.33 10.03 -3.03
CA GLY A 129 9.92 11.23 -3.60
C GLY A 129 8.94 12.05 -4.44
N ASP A 130 7.64 11.71 -4.42
CA ASP A 130 6.65 12.39 -5.24
C ASP A 130 6.42 13.81 -4.72
N ALA A 131 6.68 14.81 -5.56
CA ALA A 131 6.45 16.22 -5.25
C ALA A 131 5.01 16.66 -5.52
N ARG A 132 4.18 15.79 -6.10
CA ARG A 132 2.76 16.06 -6.32
C ARG A 132 2.04 15.95 -4.98
N GLU A 133 1.29 16.98 -4.64
CA GLU A 133 0.42 16.95 -3.47
C GLU A 133 -0.70 15.93 -3.67
N GLN A 134 -1.19 15.37 -2.57
CA GLN A 134 -2.48 14.65 -2.54
C GLN A 134 -2.45 13.28 -3.25
N GLY A 135 -1.28 12.66 -3.33
CA GLY A 135 -1.08 11.31 -3.87
C GLY A 135 -1.15 10.19 -2.82
N ASN A 136 -1.70 10.43 -1.63
CA ASN A 136 -1.53 9.54 -0.48
C ASN A 136 -2.52 8.37 -0.46
N PHE A 137 -2.01 7.15 -0.25
CA PHE A 137 -2.80 5.92 -0.18
C PHE A 137 -2.53 5.14 1.11
N ILE A 138 -3.54 4.38 1.57
CA ILE A 138 -3.40 3.35 2.59
C ILE A 138 -3.71 2.01 1.94
N LEU A 139 -2.82 1.04 2.17
CA LEU A 139 -2.92 -0.33 1.66
C LEU A 139 -3.01 -1.30 2.83
N ARG A 140 -4.03 -2.16 2.84
CA ARG A 140 -4.21 -3.19 3.87
C ARG A 140 -3.76 -4.56 3.37
N LYS A 141 -2.87 -5.19 4.13
CA LYS A 141 -2.27 -6.49 3.79
C LYS A 141 -3.24 -7.65 4.00
N GLY A 142 -3.47 -8.41 2.95
CA GLY A 142 -4.27 -9.62 2.92
C GLY A 142 -3.50 -10.88 3.31
N LEU A 143 -4.16 -12.03 3.17
CA LEU A 143 -3.55 -13.35 3.29
C LEU A 143 -3.09 -13.85 1.94
N ASP A 144 -1.96 -14.56 1.90
CA ASP A 144 -1.58 -15.34 0.73
C ASP A 144 -2.36 -16.66 0.68
N VAL A 145 -3.53 -16.62 0.06
CA VAL A 145 -4.41 -17.79 -0.13
C VAL A 145 -4.12 -18.48 -1.47
N THR A 146 -2.86 -18.59 -1.88
CA THR A 146 -2.53 -19.52 -2.98
C THR A 146 -2.86 -20.96 -2.56
N PRO A 147 -3.46 -21.80 -3.42
CA PRO A 147 -3.77 -23.20 -3.07
C PRO A 147 -2.55 -24.03 -2.62
N SER A 148 -1.34 -23.61 -2.94
CA SER A 148 -0.08 -24.23 -2.49
C SER A 148 0.38 -23.80 -1.09
N SER A 149 -0.16 -22.71 -0.52
CA SER A 149 0.20 -22.21 0.83
C SER A 149 -0.62 -22.89 1.93
N VAL A 150 -1.77 -23.47 1.58
CA VAL A 150 -2.51 -24.39 2.45
C VAL A 150 -1.80 -25.73 2.42
N LEU A 151 -0.96 -25.99 3.43
CA LEU A 151 -0.51 -27.35 3.72
C LEU A 151 -1.76 -28.21 3.88
N SER A 152 -2.02 -29.10 2.92
CA SER A 152 -2.93 -30.22 3.14
C SER A 152 -2.54 -30.87 4.48
N PRO A 153 -3.48 -31.30 5.33
CA PRO A 153 -3.16 -31.96 6.61
C PRO A 153 -2.25 -33.19 6.46
N ASN A 154 -2.05 -33.68 5.23
CA ASN A 154 -1.14 -34.78 4.86
C ASN A 154 0.17 -34.36 4.17
N GLY A 155 0.53 -33.08 4.11
CA GLY A 155 1.88 -32.64 3.70
C GLY A 155 2.30 -32.96 2.26
N GLN A 156 1.38 -33.25 1.34
CA GLN A 156 1.71 -33.45 -0.07
C GLN A 156 1.33 -32.24 -0.91
N ARG A 157 2.31 -31.75 -1.70
CA ARG A 157 2.07 -30.78 -2.77
C ARG A 157 1.45 -31.51 -3.96
N SER A 158 0.31 -31.01 -4.44
CA SER A 158 -0.30 -31.45 -5.71
C SER A 158 0.65 -31.16 -6.89
N PRO A 159 0.60 -31.96 -7.97
CA PRO A 159 1.59 -31.95 -9.06
C PRO A 159 1.64 -30.64 -9.85
#